data_AF-A0A419J1K7-F1
#
_entry.id   AF-A0A419J1K7-F1
#
_cell.length_a   1.000
_cell.length_b   1.000
_cell.length_c   1.000
_cell.angle_alpha   90.00
_cell.angle_beta   90.00
_cell.angle_gamma   90.00
#
_symmetry.space_group_name_H-M   'P 1'
#
loop_
_entity.id
_entity.type
_entity.pdbx_description
1 polymer ?
#
loop_
_entity_poly.entity_id
_entity_poly.type
_entity_poly.pdbx_seq_one_letter_code
_entity_poly.pdbx_strand_id
1 'polypeptide(L)'
;MIRHTESASVVKLCFMDPLISIKKIKFPLPSDDDKRADEQRIRDSLGLEPLEIPISVLRKIPSNTGSDISCIVGRSRCGSKLIDISAVTSYSVALDLGSTNLVAALYDNVLRRIVAEAKVVNPQTRFGSDILTRMHHSMSGKAEDVCRSLMEGVDAVINNLCIDADISRCDIHALVTAGNTVMSHYFLGLDISRIPVSPFVPVVRKPGFFKASDLQIGIHPEALVYVFPNAGIYVGGDIVAGLLASGIYESEAPCVLIDVGTNAEIVIGSRDWLLAGAGAAGPALEEGIAGIGRRADSGIIYDIDIHDKGTVCRTFDNAPPQGICGSGMVSLVSELFRTGIIGSNGMLNPIHKGVFRLDDRFAFTISCPSGEGLIIEQTEIDNFLRSKAAMFTLLLVMLRSVGLRFGDIQKVYVAGALGNGINVGKAVGIGMLPDWPAERIIPVGNSSLKGALMIIEDIGLLEQEDRITNMITYKHMHDDPEFMKEFSGAIFIPHTNPELLKI
;
A
#
# COMPACT_ATOMS: atom_id res chain seq x y z
N MET A 1 -23.36 6.97 -8.31
CA MET A 1 -23.01 8.38 -8.58
C MET A 1 -22.33 8.96 -7.36
N ILE A 2 -21.01 8.77 -7.25
CA ILE A 2 -20.21 9.32 -6.15
C ILE A 2 -19.34 10.40 -6.78
N ARG A 3 -19.54 11.64 -6.35
CA ARG A 3 -18.74 12.79 -6.79
C ARG A 3 -17.37 12.67 -6.14
N HIS A 4 -16.33 12.47 -6.95
CA HIS A 4 -14.95 12.67 -6.51
C HIS A 4 -14.77 14.15 -6.16
N THR A 5 -14.65 14.44 -4.87
CA THR A 5 -14.12 15.71 -4.39
C THR A 5 -12.61 15.65 -4.53
N GLU A 6 -12.08 16.49 -5.42
CA GLU A 6 -10.65 16.79 -5.58
C GLU A 6 -10.03 17.10 -4.20
N SER A 7 -9.18 16.21 -3.71
CA SER A 7 -8.34 16.49 -2.55
C SER A 7 -7.10 17.23 -3.00
N ALA A 8 -6.89 18.41 -2.43
CA ALA A 8 -5.79 19.29 -2.75
C ALA A 8 -4.46 18.70 -2.26
N SER A 9 -3.72 18.06 -3.16
CA SER A 9 -2.26 17.95 -3.11
C SER A 9 -1.69 18.52 -4.41
N VAL A 10 -1.60 19.86 -4.48
CA VAL A 10 -0.92 20.53 -5.60
C VAL A 10 0.58 20.45 -5.35
N VAL A 11 1.17 19.33 -5.76
CA VAL A 11 2.56 19.36 -6.22
C VAL A 11 2.56 20.32 -7.41
N LYS A 12 3.31 21.42 -7.30
CA LYS A 12 3.48 22.40 -8.38
C LYS A 12 3.83 21.65 -9.68
N LEU A 13 3.08 21.92 -10.74
CA LEU A 13 3.36 21.53 -12.13
C LEU A 13 4.74 22.07 -12.57
N CYS A 14 5.81 21.40 -12.14
CA CYS A 14 7.03 21.29 -12.92
C CYS A 14 6.74 20.34 -14.09
N PHE A 15 7.43 20.53 -15.20
CA PHE A 15 7.29 19.70 -16.40
C PHE A 15 7.33 18.20 -16.03
N MET A 16 6.20 17.49 -16.16
CA MET A 16 6.14 16.07 -15.88
C MET A 16 6.93 15.31 -16.94
N ASP A 17 8.01 14.66 -16.53
CA ASP A 17 8.90 13.91 -17.40
C ASP A 17 8.57 12.42 -17.29
N PRO A 18 7.74 11.84 -18.15
CA PRO A 18 7.18 10.51 -17.92
C PRO A 18 8.22 9.39 -17.99
N LEU A 19 7.91 8.29 -17.30
CA LEU A 19 8.67 7.05 -17.43
C LEU A 19 8.67 6.54 -18.88
N ILE A 20 7.51 6.60 -19.56
CA ILE A 20 7.36 6.22 -20.97
C ILE A 20 6.98 7.45 -21.81
N SER A 21 7.76 7.69 -22.86
CA SER A 21 7.52 8.75 -23.83
C SER A 21 7.30 8.16 -25.23
N ILE A 22 6.41 8.80 -25.99
CA ILE A 22 6.05 8.39 -27.35
C ILE A 22 6.57 9.47 -28.28
N LYS A 23 7.64 9.17 -29.01
CA LYS A 23 8.28 10.11 -29.93
C LYS A 23 7.97 9.73 -31.36
N LYS A 24 7.35 10.63 -32.11
CA LYS A 24 7.22 10.48 -33.57
C LYS A 24 8.48 11.05 -34.20
N ILE A 25 9.17 10.23 -34.99
CA ILE A 25 10.34 10.66 -35.74
C ILE A 25 10.09 10.47 -37.23
N LYS A 26 10.59 11.42 -38.02
CA LYS A 26 10.64 11.27 -39.47
C LYS A 26 11.82 10.38 -39.79
N PHE A 27 11.55 9.13 -40.17
CA PHE A 27 12.62 8.18 -40.47
C PHE A 27 13.19 8.48 -41.87
N PRO A 28 14.46 8.91 -41.99
CA PRO A 28 15.03 9.24 -43.28
C PRO A 28 15.34 7.97 -44.06
N LEU A 29 14.86 7.91 -45.32
CA LEU A 29 15.23 6.85 -46.25
C LEU A 29 16.73 6.90 -46.55
N PRO A 30 17.36 5.73 -46.77
CA PRO A 30 18.74 5.69 -47.25
C PRO A 30 18.85 6.36 -48.61
N SER A 31 19.94 7.10 -48.82
CA SER A 31 20.28 7.74 -50.10
C SER A 31 21.76 7.60 -50.39
N ASP A 32 22.18 8.00 -51.59
CA ASP A 32 23.61 8.05 -51.94
C ASP A 32 24.41 9.00 -51.03
N ASP A 33 23.75 10.03 -50.47
CA ASP A 33 24.34 11.02 -49.56
C ASP A 33 24.21 10.63 -48.07
N ASP A 34 23.28 9.74 -47.71
CA ASP A 34 23.09 9.26 -46.33
C ASP A 34 23.10 7.72 -46.28
N LYS A 35 24.31 7.17 -46.09
CA LYS A 35 24.57 5.72 -45.97
C LYS A 35 24.67 5.23 -44.52
N ARG A 36 24.22 6.01 -43.54
CA ARG A 36 24.22 5.59 -42.13
C ARG A 36 23.32 4.37 -41.94
N ALA A 37 23.64 3.55 -40.95
CA ALA A 37 22.77 2.46 -40.51
C ALA A 37 21.45 3.01 -39.95
N ASP A 38 20.38 2.25 -40.07
CA ASP A 38 19.04 2.64 -39.59
C ASP A 38 19.02 2.94 -38.09
N GLU A 39 19.77 2.16 -37.32
CA GLU A 39 19.96 2.37 -35.88
C GLU A 39 20.52 3.76 -35.56
N GLN A 40 21.55 4.20 -36.30
CA GLN A 40 22.15 5.52 -36.13
C GLN A 40 21.16 6.63 -36.52
N ARG A 41 20.39 6.42 -37.60
CA ARG A 41 19.34 7.38 -37.99
C ARG A 41 18.26 7.54 -36.91
N ILE A 42 17.88 6.44 -36.24
CA ILE A 42 16.94 6.50 -35.11
C ILE A 42 17.54 7.30 -33.96
N ARG A 43 18.80 7.03 -33.57
CA ARG A 43 19.50 7.79 -32.52
C ARG A 43 19.51 9.29 -32.80
N ASP A 44 19.97 9.65 -34.00
CA ASP A 44 20.12 11.05 -34.40
C ASP A 44 18.76 11.76 -34.45
N SER A 45 17.70 11.05 -34.87
CA SER A 45 16.34 11.61 -34.91
C SER A 45 15.71 11.75 -33.53
N LEU A 46 16.00 10.85 -32.58
CA LEU A 46 15.48 10.93 -31.22
C LEU A 46 16.25 11.95 -30.36
N GLY A 47 17.53 12.18 -30.67
CA GLY A 47 18.40 13.11 -29.93
C GLY A 47 18.56 12.72 -28.46
N LEU A 48 18.55 11.42 -28.15
CA LEU A 48 18.64 10.90 -26.78
C LEU A 48 19.97 10.16 -26.61
N GLU A 49 20.79 10.60 -25.65
CA GLU A 49 22.02 9.92 -25.26
C GLU A 49 22.16 9.87 -23.74
N PRO A 50 22.51 8.70 -23.15
CA PRO A 50 22.64 7.40 -23.82
C PRO A 50 21.27 6.78 -24.16
N LEU A 51 21.20 6.05 -25.27
CA LEU A 51 20.02 5.30 -25.73
C LEU A 51 20.35 3.82 -25.95
N GLU A 52 19.70 2.93 -25.22
CA GLU A 52 19.76 1.49 -25.48
C GLU A 52 18.75 1.12 -26.58
N ILE A 53 19.19 0.35 -27.59
CA ILE A 53 18.31 -0.19 -28.64
C ILE A 53 18.47 -1.73 -28.64
N PRO A 54 17.53 -2.48 -28.03
CA PRO A 54 17.61 -3.93 -27.96
C PRO A 54 17.55 -4.60 -29.33
N ILE A 55 18.18 -5.77 -29.45
CA ILE A 55 18.16 -6.59 -30.68
C ILE A 55 16.73 -6.96 -31.13
N SER A 56 15.81 -7.13 -30.17
CA SER A 56 14.39 -7.40 -30.43
C SER A 56 13.73 -6.25 -31.19
N VAL A 57 14.12 -5.00 -30.91
CA VAL A 57 13.64 -3.79 -31.60
C VAL A 57 14.37 -3.60 -32.92
N LEU A 58 15.69 -3.83 -32.98
CA LEU A 58 16.45 -3.76 -34.23
C LEU A 58 15.86 -4.67 -35.31
N ARG A 59 15.36 -5.85 -34.93
CA ARG A 59 14.69 -6.80 -35.83
C ARG A 59 13.34 -6.32 -36.35
N LYS A 60 12.71 -5.34 -35.69
CA LYS A 60 11.43 -4.73 -36.11
C LYS A 60 11.62 -3.47 -36.95
N ILE A 61 12.85 -2.97 -37.10
CA ILE A 61 13.10 -1.76 -37.89
C ILE A 61 12.61 -1.99 -39.32
N PRO A 62 11.73 -1.12 -39.84
CA PRO A 62 11.17 -1.31 -41.16
C PRO A 62 12.22 -1.02 -42.24
N SER A 63 12.33 -1.93 -43.22
CA SER A 63 13.32 -1.83 -44.30
C SER A 63 13.05 -0.73 -45.32
N ASN A 64 11.81 -0.20 -45.38
CA ASN A 64 11.38 0.83 -46.32
C ASN A 64 10.38 1.78 -45.64
N THR A 65 10.83 2.87 -45.01
CA THR A 65 9.91 3.93 -44.56
C THR A 65 10.45 5.32 -44.88
N GLY A 66 9.68 6.07 -45.68
CA GLY A 66 9.81 7.54 -45.82
C GLY A 66 8.73 8.30 -45.06
N SER A 67 8.05 7.61 -44.15
CA SER A 67 6.94 8.10 -43.31
C SER A 67 7.38 8.22 -41.85
N ASP A 68 6.59 8.94 -41.06
CA ASP A 68 6.82 9.04 -39.62
C ASP A 68 6.63 7.69 -38.93
N ILE A 69 7.56 7.33 -38.05
CA ILE A 69 7.47 6.16 -37.19
C ILE A 69 7.29 6.64 -35.74
N SER A 70 6.50 5.90 -34.96
CA SER A 70 6.39 6.10 -33.52
C SER A 70 7.43 5.27 -32.79
N CYS A 71 8.10 5.87 -31.82
CA CYS A 71 9.08 5.22 -30.97
C CYS A 71 8.59 5.30 -29.52
N ILE A 72 8.44 4.13 -28.89
CA ILE A 72 8.14 4.04 -27.47
C ILE A 72 9.47 4.00 -26.72
N VAL A 73 9.77 5.08 -26.00
CA VAL A 73 11.04 5.24 -25.29
C VAL A 73 10.77 5.26 -23.80
N GLY A 74 11.35 4.30 -23.08
CA GLY A 74 11.38 4.29 -21.64
C GLY A 74 12.61 5.01 -21.10
N ARG A 75 12.46 5.64 -19.93
CA ARG A 75 13.56 6.31 -19.23
C ARG A 75 13.94 5.55 -17.96
N SER A 76 15.21 5.59 -17.64
CA SER A 76 15.77 5.05 -16.42
C SER A 76 16.83 6.00 -15.86
N ARG A 77 17.38 5.66 -14.69
CA ARG A 77 18.50 6.40 -14.08
C ARG A 77 19.75 6.44 -14.96
N CYS A 78 19.93 5.44 -15.81
CA CYS A 78 21.14 5.28 -16.63
C CYS A 78 20.99 5.83 -18.05
N GLY A 79 19.82 6.34 -18.42
CA GLY A 79 19.53 6.82 -19.77
C GLY A 79 18.17 6.35 -20.31
N SER A 80 18.04 6.44 -21.63
CA SER A 80 16.83 6.05 -22.35
C SER A 80 16.96 4.66 -22.97
N LYS A 81 15.83 3.99 -23.17
CA LYS A 81 15.73 2.71 -23.86
C LYS A 81 14.62 2.76 -24.88
N LEU A 82 14.90 2.40 -26.12
CA LEU A 82 13.87 2.19 -27.13
C LEU A 82 13.21 0.83 -26.88
N ILE A 83 11.95 0.84 -26.44
CA ILE A 83 11.21 -0.36 -26.04
C ILE A 83 10.47 -0.95 -27.25
N ASP A 84 9.82 -0.12 -28.05
CA ASP A 84 9.13 -0.55 -29.26
C ASP A 84 9.11 0.52 -30.36
N ILE A 85 8.83 0.09 -31.58
CA ILE A 85 8.77 0.92 -32.79
C ILE A 85 7.48 0.65 -33.56
N SER A 86 6.93 1.69 -34.19
CA SER A 86 5.67 1.65 -34.94
C SER A 86 4.43 1.26 -34.11
N ALA A 87 4.52 1.36 -32.78
CA ALA A 87 3.39 1.14 -31.86
C ALA A 87 2.49 2.38 -31.78
N VAL A 88 1.17 2.18 -31.81
CA VAL A 88 0.17 3.27 -31.79
C VAL A 88 -0.39 3.47 -30.38
N THR A 89 -0.37 2.42 -29.56
CA THR A 89 -0.85 2.38 -28.17
C THR A 89 0.33 2.18 -27.22
N SER A 90 0.19 2.67 -25.98
CA SER A 90 1.19 2.43 -24.95
C SER A 90 0.58 2.60 -23.57
N TYR A 91 0.77 1.59 -22.73
CA TYR A 91 0.27 1.56 -21.36
C TYR A 91 1.39 1.24 -20.38
N SER A 92 1.14 1.59 -19.12
CA SER A 92 1.99 1.24 -17.98
C SER A 92 1.13 0.75 -16.82
N VAL A 93 1.67 -0.15 -16.01
CA VAL A 93 0.97 -0.71 -14.85
C VAL A 93 1.62 -0.18 -13.58
N ALA A 94 0.85 0.44 -12.70
CA ALA A 94 1.23 0.63 -11.31
C ALA A 94 0.70 -0.55 -10.49
N LEU A 95 1.53 -1.14 -9.63
CA LEU A 95 1.19 -2.33 -8.86
C LEU A 95 1.57 -2.16 -7.39
N ASP A 96 0.59 -2.34 -6.51
CA ASP A 96 0.78 -2.50 -5.08
C ASP A 96 0.84 -4.00 -4.75
N LEU A 97 2.01 -4.47 -4.35
CA LEU A 97 2.33 -5.84 -3.96
C LEU A 97 2.00 -6.08 -2.48
N GLY A 98 0.72 -6.02 -2.14
CA GLY A 98 0.26 -6.29 -0.79
C GLY A 98 0.38 -7.78 -0.41
N SER A 99 0.57 -8.04 0.89
CA SER A 99 0.54 -9.39 1.46
C SER A 99 -0.82 -10.08 1.26
N THR A 100 -1.91 -9.32 1.30
CA THR A 100 -3.27 -9.86 1.26
C THR A 100 -3.95 -9.63 -0.09
N ASN A 101 -3.68 -8.50 -0.73
CA ASN A 101 -4.25 -8.14 -2.03
C ASN A 101 -3.15 -7.58 -2.92
N LEU A 102 -3.25 -7.89 -4.21
CA LEU A 102 -2.51 -7.18 -5.24
C LEU A 102 -3.49 -6.20 -5.89
N VAL A 103 -3.14 -4.92 -5.90
CA VAL A 103 -3.97 -3.85 -6.48
C VAL A 103 -3.18 -3.20 -7.59
N ALA A 104 -3.76 -3.07 -8.77
CA ALA A 104 -3.07 -2.50 -9.92
C ALA A 104 -3.93 -1.47 -10.64
N ALA A 105 -3.28 -0.48 -11.23
CA ALA A 105 -3.88 0.51 -12.09
C ALA A 105 -3.19 0.49 -13.46
N LEU A 106 -3.98 0.47 -14.52
CA LEU A 106 -3.51 0.60 -15.90
C LEU A 106 -3.55 2.07 -16.29
N TYR A 107 -2.39 2.62 -16.63
CA TYR A 107 -2.20 4.00 -17.05
C TYR A 107 -1.94 4.08 -18.55
N ASP A 108 -2.69 4.93 -19.24
CA ASP A 108 -2.51 5.21 -20.66
C ASP A 108 -1.43 6.29 -20.85
N ASN A 109 -0.30 5.94 -21.47
CA ASN A 109 0.82 6.85 -21.68
C ASN A 109 0.55 7.92 -22.76
N VAL A 110 -0.45 7.70 -23.61
CA VAL A 110 -0.91 8.67 -24.62
C VAL A 110 -1.89 9.65 -23.98
N LEU A 111 -2.94 9.14 -23.32
CA LEU A 111 -4.02 9.96 -22.73
C LEU A 111 -3.66 10.54 -21.37
N ARG A 112 -2.59 10.05 -20.73
CA ARG A 112 -2.09 10.50 -19.43
C ARG A 112 -3.13 10.40 -18.32
N ARG A 113 -3.76 9.23 -18.21
CA ARG A 113 -4.77 8.93 -17.19
C ARG A 113 -4.86 7.44 -16.92
N ILE A 114 -5.37 7.10 -15.75
CA ILE A 114 -5.78 5.74 -15.41
C ILE A 114 -7.01 5.37 -16.26
N VAL A 115 -6.98 4.19 -16.87
CA VAL A 115 -8.06 3.69 -17.74
C VAL A 115 -8.73 2.42 -17.20
N ALA A 116 -8.06 1.68 -16.32
CA ALA A 116 -8.62 0.53 -15.62
C ALA A 116 -7.92 0.33 -14.27
N GLU A 117 -8.63 -0.28 -13.33
CA GLU A 117 -8.09 -0.73 -12.05
C GLU A 117 -8.52 -2.17 -11.82
N ALA A 118 -7.64 -2.99 -11.25
CA ALA A 118 -7.92 -4.37 -10.93
C ALA A 118 -7.39 -4.71 -9.55
N LYS A 119 -8.07 -5.65 -8.89
CA LYS A 119 -7.68 -6.17 -7.58
C LYS A 119 -7.84 -7.68 -7.58
N VAL A 120 -6.84 -8.37 -7.06
CA VAL A 120 -6.89 -9.81 -6.82
C VAL A 120 -6.41 -10.11 -5.40
N VAL A 121 -6.95 -11.16 -4.79
CA VAL A 121 -6.40 -11.68 -3.53
C VAL A 121 -5.02 -12.25 -3.82
N ASN A 122 -4.03 -11.91 -2.99
CA ASN A 122 -2.70 -12.48 -3.15
C ASN A 122 -2.77 -14.00 -2.92
N PRO A 123 -2.48 -14.84 -3.94
CA PRO A 123 -2.61 -16.28 -3.85
C PRO A 123 -1.62 -16.91 -2.85
N GLN A 124 -0.58 -16.19 -2.41
CA GLN A 124 0.33 -16.66 -1.36
C GLN A 124 -0.37 -16.83 0.00
N THR A 125 -1.57 -16.27 0.17
CA THR A 125 -2.41 -16.46 1.37
C THR A 125 -2.69 -17.94 1.67
N ARG A 126 -2.65 -18.83 0.65
CA ARG A 126 -2.75 -20.28 0.83
C ARG A 126 -1.62 -20.92 1.66
N PHE A 127 -0.48 -20.24 1.78
CA PHE A 127 0.66 -20.71 2.55
C PHE A 127 0.72 -20.11 3.97
N GLY A 128 -0.14 -19.14 4.27
CA GLY A 128 -0.19 -18.47 5.56
C GLY A 128 -0.95 -17.15 5.49
N SER A 129 -1.71 -16.84 6.55
CA SER A 129 -2.43 -15.58 6.68
C SER A 129 -1.48 -14.38 6.78
N ASP A 130 -0.33 -14.54 7.43
CA ASP A 130 0.69 -13.51 7.62
C ASP A 130 2.01 -13.82 6.87
N ILE A 131 2.85 -12.78 6.72
CA ILE A 131 4.11 -12.86 5.97
C ILE A 131 5.13 -13.77 6.67
N LEU A 132 5.18 -13.79 8.01
CA LEU A 132 6.16 -14.59 8.76
C LEU A 132 5.90 -16.08 8.57
N THR A 133 4.64 -16.51 8.64
CA THR A 133 4.22 -17.88 8.32
C THR A 133 4.63 -18.28 6.89
N ARG A 134 4.46 -17.38 5.92
CA ARG A 134 4.91 -17.63 4.53
C ARG A 134 6.42 -17.74 4.43
N MET A 135 7.19 -16.90 5.12
CA MET A 135 8.65 -17.00 5.17
C MET A 135 9.09 -18.34 5.76
N HIS A 136 8.49 -18.79 6.86
CA HIS A 136 8.79 -20.12 7.42
C HIS A 136 8.45 -21.26 6.45
N HIS A 137 7.34 -21.15 5.71
CA HIS A 137 7.01 -22.10 4.66
C HIS A 137 8.07 -22.13 3.56
N SER A 138 8.48 -20.96 3.05
CA SER A 138 9.53 -20.83 2.04
C SER A 138 10.87 -21.40 2.51
N MET A 139 11.25 -21.14 3.77
CA MET A 139 12.48 -21.68 4.39
C MET A 139 12.47 -23.20 4.56
N SER A 140 11.30 -23.84 4.45
CA SER A 140 11.15 -25.31 4.50
C SER A 140 11.43 -25.97 3.13
N GLY A 141 12.19 -25.31 2.26
CA GLY A 141 12.53 -25.78 0.91
C GLY A 141 11.45 -25.52 -0.15
N LYS A 142 10.47 -24.65 0.12
CA LYS A 142 9.31 -24.35 -0.75
C LYS A 142 9.28 -22.91 -1.24
N ALA A 143 10.43 -22.24 -1.27
CA ALA A 143 10.53 -20.84 -1.70
C ALA A 143 10.00 -20.65 -3.14
N GLU A 144 10.34 -21.56 -4.06
CA GLU A 144 9.88 -21.50 -5.45
C GLU A 144 8.35 -21.53 -5.58
N ASP A 145 7.66 -22.35 -4.79
CA ASP A 145 6.20 -22.43 -4.82
C ASP A 145 5.55 -21.12 -4.38
N VAL A 146 6.12 -20.47 -3.37
CA VAL A 146 5.65 -19.18 -2.84
C VAL A 146 5.93 -18.04 -3.82
N CYS A 147 7.10 -18.01 -4.48
CA CYS A 147 7.42 -17.06 -5.54
C CYS A 147 6.51 -17.26 -6.76
N ARG A 148 6.37 -18.51 -7.25
CA ARG A 148 5.51 -18.86 -8.38
C ARG A 148 4.07 -18.44 -8.14
N SER A 149 3.55 -18.71 -6.93
CA SER A 149 2.23 -18.26 -6.53
C SER A 149 2.07 -16.75 -6.65
N LEU A 150 3.05 -15.95 -6.19
CA LEU A 150 2.96 -14.50 -6.35
C LEU A 150 2.89 -14.10 -7.82
N MET A 151 3.72 -14.69 -8.66
CA MET A 151 3.73 -14.41 -10.10
C MET A 151 2.43 -14.81 -10.79
N GLU A 152 1.75 -15.88 -10.36
CA GLU A 152 0.38 -16.21 -10.80
C GLU A 152 -0.62 -15.09 -10.46
N GLY A 153 -0.51 -14.50 -9.27
CA GLY A 153 -1.34 -13.36 -8.86
C GLY A 153 -1.05 -12.09 -9.67
N VAL A 154 0.23 -11.80 -9.92
CA VAL A 154 0.66 -10.68 -10.77
C VAL A 154 0.15 -10.87 -12.20
N ASP A 155 0.25 -12.09 -12.74
CA ASP A 155 -0.27 -12.40 -14.07
C ASP A 155 -1.79 -12.21 -14.14
N ALA A 156 -2.52 -12.70 -13.14
CA ALA A 156 -3.97 -12.57 -13.07
C ALA A 156 -4.43 -11.10 -13.01
N VAL A 157 -3.77 -10.25 -12.21
CA VAL A 157 -4.16 -8.83 -12.11
C VAL A 157 -3.88 -8.08 -13.41
N ILE A 158 -2.74 -8.34 -14.07
CA ILE A 158 -2.42 -7.78 -15.39
C ILE A 158 -3.44 -8.26 -16.43
N ASN A 159 -3.85 -9.52 -16.38
CA ASN A 159 -4.85 -10.08 -17.28
C ASN A 159 -6.19 -9.36 -17.16
N ASN A 160 -6.66 -9.14 -15.93
CA ASN A 160 -7.92 -8.44 -15.68
C ASN A 160 -7.88 -7.01 -16.22
N LEU A 161 -6.77 -6.29 -16.00
CA LEU A 161 -6.58 -4.95 -16.59
C LEU A 161 -6.66 -4.97 -18.11
N CYS A 162 -6.04 -5.96 -18.77
CA CYS A 162 -6.05 -6.07 -20.23
C CYS A 162 -7.45 -6.38 -20.77
N ILE A 163 -8.20 -7.25 -20.09
CA ILE A 163 -9.58 -7.61 -20.47
C ILE A 163 -10.50 -6.38 -20.31
N ASP A 164 -10.42 -5.69 -19.16
CA ASP A 164 -11.30 -4.57 -18.85
C ASP A 164 -11.06 -3.36 -19.79
N ALA A 165 -9.80 -3.16 -20.21
CA ALA A 165 -9.43 -2.09 -21.12
C ALA A 165 -9.44 -2.49 -22.62
N ASP A 166 -9.67 -3.76 -22.94
CA ASP A 166 -9.59 -4.33 -24.31
C ASP A 166 -8.24 -4.04 -25.00
N ILE A 167 -7.13 -4.37 -24.33
CA ILE A 167 -5.76 -4.13 -24.83
C ILE A 167 -4.94 -5.41 -24.90
N SER A 168 -3.88 -5.39 -25.71
CA SER A 168 -2.87 -6.45 -25.71
C SER A 168 -1.88 -6.27 -24.57
N ARG A 169 -1.45 -7.37 -23.93
CA ARG A 169 -0.34 -7.37 -22.98
C ARG A 169 0.96 -6.83 -23.56
N CYS A 170 1.15 -6.97 -24.88
CA CYS A 170 2.31 -6.42 -25.59
C CYS A 170 2.27 -4.88 -25.69
N ASP A 171 1.14 -4.24 -25.40
CA ASP A 171 1.03 -2.77 -25.39
C ASP A 171 1.41 -2.17 -24.02
N ILE A 172 1.71 -3.02 -23.03
CA ILE A 172 2.21 -2.61 -21.70
C ILE A 172 3.74 -2.51 -21.76
N HIS A 173 4.25 -1.28 -21.66
CA HIS A 173 5.66 -0.93 -21.85
C HIS A 173 6.40 -0.60 -20.55
N ALA A 174 5.67 -0.44 -19.43
CA ALA A 174 6.29 -0.40 -18.10
C ALA A 174 5.40 -0.98 -17.01
N LEU A 175 6.03 -1.46 -15.95
CA LEU A 175 5.41 -1.85 -14.70
C LEU A 175 6.20 -1.21 -13.54
N VAL A 176 5.54 -0.44 -12.70
CA VAL A 176 6.11 0.16 -11.48
C VAL A 176 5.45 -0.50 -10.30
N THR A 177 6.24 -1.06 -9.38
CA THR A 177 5.71 -1.86 -8.28
C THR A 177 6.30 -1.48 -6.93
N ALA A 178 5.44 -1.45 -5.92
CA ALA A 178 5.75 -1.13 -4.54
C ALA A 178 5.14 -2.17 -3.61
N GLY A 179 5.86 -2.56 -2.57
CA GLY A 179 5.42 -3.54 -1.59
C GLY A 179 6.46 -3.68 -0.49
N ASN A 180 6.08 -4.30 0.63
CA ASN A 180 7.03 -4.53 1.71
C ASN A 180 8.22 -5.38 1.25
N THR A 181 9.30 -5.35 2.03
CA THR A 181 10.58 -5.97 1.68
C THR A 181 10.45 -7.45 1.33
N VAL A 182 9.62 -8.21 2.04
CA VAL A 182 9.45 -9.64 1.75
C VAL A 182 8.73 -9.85 0.42
N MET A 183 7.68 -9.07 0.16
CA MET A 183 6.95 -9.10 -1.10
C MET A 183 7.84 -8.74 -2.30
N SER A 184 8.70 -7.72 -2.16
CA SER A 184 9.66 -7.37 -3.20
C SER A 184 10.67 -8.49 -3.48
N HIS A 185 11.11 -9.20 -2.44
CA HIS A 185 12.05 -10.32 -2.60
C HIS A 185 11.39 -11.52 -3.28
N TYR A 186 10.15 -11.86 -2.92
CA TYR A 186 9.40 -12.89 -3.64
C TYR A 186 9.17 -12.53 -5.11
N PHE A 187 8.80 -11.28 -5.38
CA PHE A 187 8.59 -10.79 -6.75
C PHE A 187 9.85 -10.90 -7.61
N LEU A 188 11.02 -10.66 -7.02
CA LEU A 188 12.32 -10.75 -7.68
C LEU A 188 12.95 -12.15 -7.63
N GLY A 189 12.30 -13.14 -7.00
CA GLY A 189 12.85 -14.48 -6.81
C GLY A 189 14.14 -14.53 -5.96
N LEU A 190 14.31 -13.58 -5.04
CA LEU A 190 15.49 -13.47 -4.18
C LEU A 190 15.39 -14.33 -2.92
N ASP A 191 16.54 -14.70 -2.35
CA ASP A 191 16.61 -15.43 -1.09
C ASP A 191 16.04 -14.60 0.07
N ILE A 192 15.08 -15.18 0.81
CA ILE A 192 14.44 -14.57 1.98
C ILE A 192 14.96 -15.12 3.30
N SER A 193 15.84 -16.13 3.29
CA SER A 193 16.22 -16.93 4.47
C SER A 193 16.80 -16.12 5.63
N ARG A 194 17.38 -14.96 5.33
CA ARG A 194 18.03 -14.05 6.29
C ARG A 194 17.14 -12.91 6.77
N ILE A 195 15.96 -12.72 6.18
CA ILE A 195 15.02 -11.66 6.58
C ILE A 195 14.40 -11.95 7.96
N PRO A 196 13.87 -13.15 8.26
CA PRO A 196 13.24 -13.43 9.56
C PRO A 196 14.23 -13.83 10.65
N VAL A 197 15.52 -13.96 10.34
CA VAL A 197 16.56 -14.42 11.27
C VAL A 197 17.53 -13.29 11.55
N SER A 198 17.80 -13.03 12.84
CA SER A 198 18.80 -12.03 13.25
C SER A 198 20.14 -12.25 12.52
N PRO A 199 20.77 -11.21 11.93
CA PRO A 199 20.50 -9.79 12.14
C PRO A 199 19.47 -9.14 11.17
N PHE A 200 18.56 -9.93 10.60
CA PHE A 200 17.41 -9.47 9.81
C PHE A 200 17.81 -8.70 8.54
N VAL A 201 18.57 -9.35 7.67
CA VAL A 201 19.24 -8.68 6.54
C VAL A 201 18.60 -9.09 5.21
N PRO A 202 17.97 -8.16 4.47
CA PRO A 202 17.50 -8.43 3.10
C PRO A 202 18.67 -8.54 2.12
N VAL A 203 18.45 -9.21 0.99
CA VAL A 203 19.44 -9.34 -0.10
C VAL A 203 19.68 -7.99 -0.77
N VAL A 204 18.62 -7.21 -0.97
CA VAL A 204 18.69 -5.93 -1.67
C VAL A 204 17.90 -4.84 -0.96
N ARG A 205 18.52 -3.66 -0.83
CA ARG A 205 17.86 -2.45 -0.34
C ARG A 205 17.25 -1.63 -1.47
N LYS A 206 17.96 -1.40 -2.57
CA LYS A 206 17.48 -0.60 -3.71
C LYS A 206 17.47 -1.46 -4.99
N PRO A 207 16.37 -2.15 -5.32
CA PRO A 207 16.33 -3.03 -6.48
C PRO A 207 16.39 -2.25 -7.82
N GLY A 208 15.54 -1.24 -8.00
CA GLY A 208 15.59 -0.36 -9.17
C GLY A 208 14.95 -0.95 -10.42
N PHE A 209 15.59 -0.76 -11.57
CA PHE A 209 15.06 -1.14 -12.89
C PHE A 209 15.51 -2.54 -13.32
N PHE A 210 14.55 -3.27 -13.88
CA PHE A 210 14.72 -4.57 -14.51
C PHE A 210 14.00 -4.58 -15.86
N LYS A 211 14.28 -5.61 -16.66
CA LYS A 211 13.56 -5.90 -17.88
C LYS A 211 12.49 -6.96 -17.61
N ALA A 212 11.30 -6.79 -18.19
CA ALA A 212 10.18 -7.72 -17.99
C ALA A 212 10.54 -9.18 -18.33
N SER A 213 11.32 -9.41 -19.40
CA SER A 213 11.76 -10.77 -19.76
C SER A 213 12.64 -11.44 -18.72
N ASP A 214 13.45 -10.66 -18.00
CA ASP A 214 14.39 -11.19 -17.00
C ASP A 214 13.64 -11.69 -15.76
N LEU A 215 12.49 -11.06 -15.48
CA LEU A 215 11.56 -11.44 -14.41
C LEU A 215 10.44 -12.36 -14.90
N GLN A 216 10.44 -12.77 -16.17
CA GLN A 216 9.43 -13.63 -16.78
C GLN A 216 7.99 -13.08 -16.65
N ILE A 217 7.82 -11.77 -16.69
CA ILE A 217 6.50 -11.12 -16.62
C ILE A 217 5.89 -11.05 -18.03
N GLY A 218 4.66 -11.55 -18.18
CA GLY A 218 3.93 -11.62 -19.44
C GLY A 218 3.37 -10.29 -19.96
N ILE A 219 4.25 -9.31 -20.17
CA ILE A 219 4.00 -8.01 -20.83
C ILE A 219 4.99 -7.83 -22.01
N HIS A 220 5.12 -6.62 -22.59
CA HIS A 220 6.12 -6.41 -23.64
C HIS A 220 7.53 -6.83 -23.13
N PRO A 221 8.29 -7.66 -23.87
CA PRO A 221 9.53 -8.27 -23.35
C PRO A 221 10.63 -7.25 -23.03
N GLU A 222 10.62 -6.09 -23.70
CA GLU A 222 11.53 -4.98 -23.42
C GLU A 222 10.99 -3.97 -22.38
N ALA A 223 9.80 -4.20 -21.83
CA ALA A 223 9.18 -3.29 -20.87
C ALA A 223 10.08 -3.07 -19.65
N LEU A 224 10.05 -1.84 -19.15
CA LEU A 224 10.75 -1.47 -17.92
C LEU A 224 9.95 -1.95 -16.70
N VAL A 225 10.60 -2.64 -15.79
CA VAL A 225 10.03 -3.00 -14.50
C VAL A 225 10.79 -2.26 -13.42
N TYR A 226 10.15 -1.33 -12.72
CA TYR A 226 10.76 -0.62 -11.60
C TYR A 226 10.19 -1.15 -10.29
N VAL A 227 11.07 -1.52 -9.36
CA VAL A 227 10.71 -1.95 -8.01
C VAL A 227 11.24 -0.93 -7.01
N PHE A 228 10.32 -0.38 -6.20
CA PHE A 228 10.66 0.59 -5.15
C PHE A 228 11.69 0.02 -4.17
N PRO A 229 12.53 0.88 -3.57
CA PRO A 229 13.50 0.45 -2.57
C PRO A 229 12.85 0.11 -1.23
N ASN A 230 13.59 -0.66 -0.44
CA ASN A 230 13.26 -1.02 0.93
C ASN A 230 13.98 -0.11 1.94
N ALA A 231 13.38 0.09 3.10
CA ALA A 231 13.96 0.89 4.19
C ALA A 231 14.20 0.10 5.49
N GLY A 232 13.71 -1.14 5.57
CA GLY A 232 13.91 -2.06 6.70
C GLY A 232 13.35 -3.45 6.36
N ILE A 233 13.21 -4.33 7.35
CA ILE A 233 12.65 -5.67 7.13
C ILE A 233 11.13 -5.68 6.95
N TYR A 234 10.44 -4.80 7.67
CA TYR A 234 8.99 -4.64 7.63
C TYR A 234 8.57 -3.29 7.03
N VAL A 235 9.54 -2.46 6.61
CA VAL A 235 9.30 -1.17 5.95
C VAL A 235 9.91 -1.28 4.56
N GLY A 236 9.08 -1.54 3.55
CA GLY A 236 9.54 -1.73 2.17
C GLY A 236 9.17 -0.56 1.26
N GLY A 237 9.08 -0.89 -0.03
CA GLY A 237 8.79 0.05 -1.09
C GLY A 237 7.37 0.62 -1.07
N ASP A 238 6.42 -0.07 -0.46
CA ASP A 238 5.07 0.43 -0.16
C ASP A 238 5.11 1.70 0.69
N ILE A 239 5.91 1.70 1.76
CA ILE A 239 6.06 2.86 2.64
C ILE A 239 6.86 3.97 1.97
N VAL A 240 7.90 3.64 1.21
CA VAL A 240 8.66 4.65 0.44
C VAL A 240 7.77 5.31 -0.61
N ALA A 241 6.96 4.53 -1.33
CA ALA A 241 5.95 5.04 -2.25
C ALA A 241 4.91 5.90 -1.52
N GLY A 242 4.49 5.50 -0.33
CA GLY A 242 3.57 6.28 0.50
C GLY A 242 4.15 7.61 1.01
N LEU A 243 5.45 7.65 1.31
CA LEU A 243 6.16 8.88 1.66
C LEU A 243 6.24 9.83 0.46
N LEU A 244 6.52 9.29 -0.73
CA LEU A 244 6.49 10.06 -1.97
C LEU A 244 5.08 10.64 -2.21
N ALA A 245 4.03 9.84 -2.02
CA ALA A 245 2.65 10.24 -2.24
C ALA A 245 2.09 11.23 -1.20
N SER A 246 2.59 11.19 0.04
CA SER A 246 2.14 12.07 1.13
C SER A 246 2.89 13.40 1.17
N GLY A 247 4.12 13.46 0.66
CA GLY A 247 4.95 14.66 0.66
C GLY A 247 5.50 15.04 2.04
N ILE A 248 5.51 14.13 3.01
CA ILE A 248 6.00 14.41 4.38
C ILE A 248 7.45 14.90 4.38
N TYR A 249 8.26 14.38 3.45
CA TYR A 249 9.67 14.74 3.26
C TYR A 249 9.88 16.17 2.73
N GLU A 250 8.83 16.95 2.48
CA GLU A 250 8.91 18.36 2.10
C GLU A 250 8.48 19.29 3.25
N SER A 251 7.86 18.74 4.30
CA SER A 251 7.34 19.52 5.42
C SER A 251 8.44 20.06 6.32
N GLU A 252 8.33 21.33 6.75
CA GLU A 252 9.21 21.90 7.77
C GLU A 252 8.86 21.40 9.18
N ALA A 253 7.58 21.15 9.45
CA ALA A 253 7.11 20.66 10.74
C ALA A 253 6.97 19.13 10.73
N PRO A 254 7.10 18.47 11.90
CA PRO A 254 6.90 17.04 12.01
C PRO A 254 5.50 16.59 11.57
N CYS A 255 5.46 15.58 10.72
CA CYS A 255 4.26 14.88 10.27
C CYS A 255 4.39 13.38 10.56
N VAL A 256 3.25 12.69 10.50
CA VAL A 256 3.18 11.24 10.66
C VAL A 256 2.50 10.64 9.43
N LEU A 257 3.04 9.55 8.90
CA LEU A 257 2.34 8.61 8.01
C LEU A 257 2.04 7.35 8.83
N ILE A 258 0.78 6.94 8.85
CA ILE A 258 0.34 5.68 9.42
C ILE A 258 -0.24 4.85 8.27
N ASP A 259 0.42 3.76 7.91
CA ASP A 259 -0.15 2.74 7.04
C ASP A 259 -0.68 1.59 7.89
N VAL A 260 -1.94 1.25 7.67
CA VAL A 260 -2.63 0.22 8.43
C VAL A 260 -3.18 -0.81 7.45
N GLY A 261 -2.45 -1.91 7.36
CA GLY A 261 -2.88 -3.15 6.71
C GLY A 261 -2.83 -4.31 7.71
N THR A 262 -2.28 -5.45 7.28
CA THR A 262 -2.03 -6.60 8.16
C THR A 262 -1.05 -6.25 9.30
N ASN A 263 -0.11 -5.36 9.01
CA ASN A 263 0.81 -4.74 9.96
C ASN A 263 0.46 -3.25 10.10
N ALA A 264 1.01 -2.61 11.13
CA ALA A 264 1.04 -1.16 11.18
C ALA A 264 2.47 -0.66 10.97
N GLU A 265 2.64 0.14 9.95
CA GLU A 265 3.85 0.84 9.62
C GLU A 265 3.64 2.33 9.90
N ILE A 266 4.55 2.91 10.68
CA ILE A 266 4.49 4.32 11.06
C ILE A 266 5.80 4.98 10.64
N VAL A 267 5.68 6.12 9.97
CA VAL A 267 6.80 7.01 9.70
C VAL A 267 6.52 8.36 10.34
N ILE A 268 7.50 8.87 11.08
CA ILE A 268 7.47 10.21 11.68
C ILE A 268 8.62 11.00 11.09
N GLY A 269 8.38 12.25 10.70
CA GLY A 269 9.49 13.13 10.34
C GLY A 269 9.09 14.37 9.57
N SER A 270 10.07 14.91 8.87
CA SER A 270 10.02 16.20 8.17
C SER A 270 10.97 16.14 6.97
N ARG A 271 11.26 17.30 6.37
CA ARG A 271 12.24 17.42 5.28
C ARG A 271 13.69 17.11 5.66
N ASP A 272 13.99 17.11 6.95
CA ASP A 272 15.34 16.98 7.49
C ASP A 272 15.66 15.58 8.02
N TRP A 273 14.63 14.79 8.41
CA TRP A 273 14.79 13.45 8.95
C TRP A 273 13.51 12.63 8.85
N LEU A 274 13.64 11.31 8.78
CA LEU A 274 12.52 10.36 8.82
C LEU A 274 12.88 9.19 9.74
N LEU A 275 11.99 8.86 10.67
CA LEU A 275 12.05 7.66 11.50
C LEU A 275 10.91 6.73 11.10
N ALA A 276 11.22 5.52 10.65
CA ALA A 276 10.23 4.51 10.31
C ALA A 276 10.28 3.35 11.31
N GLY A 277 9.10 2.84 11.67
CA GLY A 277 8.94 1.68 12.53
C GLY A 277 7.75 0.86 12.08
N ALA A 278 7.82 -0.43 12.31
CA ALA A 278 6.70 -1.33 12.07
C ALA A 278 6.44 -2.12 13.35
N GLY A 279 5.16 -2.39 13.60
CA GLY A 279 4.72 -3.19 14.73
C GLY A 279 3.59 -4.12 14.32
N ALA A 280 3.44 -5.19 15.07
CA ALA A 280 2.26 -6.04 14.95
C ALA A 280 1.06 -5.26 15.50
N ALA A 281 0.37 -4.51 14.65
CA ALA A 281 -0.97 -4.05 14.98
C ALA A 281 -1.94 -5.24 15.10
N GLY A 282 -1.59 -6.43 14.61
CA GLY A 282 -2.46 -7.60 14.61
C GLY A 282 -3.64 -7.44 13.63
N PRO A 283 -4.20 -8.53 13.11
CA PRO A 283 -5.22 -8.48 12.06
C PRO A 283 -6.57 -7.87 12.48
N ALA A 284 -6.71 -7.19 13.63
CA ALA A 284 -8.02 -6.75 14.14
C ALA A 284 -8.74 -5.73 13.24
N LEU A 285 -7.97 -5.04 12.41
CA LEU A 285 -8.46 -4.06 11.46
C LEU A 285 -8.64 -4.68 10.05
N GLU A 286 -8.24 -5.95 9.89
CA GLU A 286 -8.42 -6.79 8.70
C GLU A 286 -9.19 -8.09 9.05
N GLU A 287 -9.28 -9.06 8.14
CA GLU A 287 -9.93 -10.35 8.41
C GLU A 287 -9.13 -11.20 9.41
N GLY A 288 -9.84 -11.94 10.27
CA GLY A 288 -9.26 -13.08 11.01
C GLY A 288 -9.23 -12.97 12.55
N ILE A 289 -9.69 -11.86 13.13
CA ILE A 289 -9.75 -11.71 14.60
C ILE A 289 -11.14 -11.99 15.16
N ALA A 290 -12.16 -11.60 14.40
CA ALA A 290 -13.54 -11.83 14.73
C ALA A 290 -14.14 -12.91 13.84
N GLY A 291 -14.90 -13.86 14.38
CA GLY A 291 -15.71 -14.81 13.61
C GLY A 291 -16.68 -14.09 12.67
N ILE A 292 -17.15 -12.91 13.07
CA ILE A 292 -17.96 -12.00 12.24
C ILE A 292 -17.15 -11.02 11.38
N GLY A 293 -15.82 -11.02 11.49
CA GLY A 293 -14.94 -10.13 10.74
C GLY A 293 -14.99 -10.43 9.23
N ARG A 294 -15.18 -9.40 8.41
CA ARG A 294 -15.24 -9.47 6.94
C ARG A 294 -14.58 -8.23 6.32
N ARG A 295 -14.01 -8.36 5.12
CA ARG A 295 -13.56 -7.20 4.32
C ARG A 295 -14.71 -6.26 3.95
N ALA A 296 -14.38 -5.02 3.59
CA ALA A 296 -15.34 -4.10 3.02
C ALA A 296 -15.94 -4.68 1.72
N ASP A 297 -17.21 -5.05 1.79
CA ASP A 297 -18.03 -5.56 0.69
C ASP A 297 -19.52 -5.32 1.04
N SER A 298 -20.42 -5.52 0.08
CA SER A 298 -21.86 -5.37 0.23
C SER A 298 -22.38 -6.06 1.50
N GLY A 299 -23.08 -5.32 2.36
CA GLY A 299 -23.65 -5.87 3.61
C GLY A 299 -22.67 -5.94 4.79
N ILE A 300 -21.42 -5.50 4.62
CA ILE A 300 -20.45 -5.44 5.72
C ILE A 300 -20.59 -4.13 6.49
N ILE A 301 -20.68 -4.21 7.81
CA ILE A 301 -20.86 -3.08 8.70
C ILE A 301 -19.56 -2.27 8.80
N TYR A 302 -19.63 -0.98 8.49
CA TYR A 302 -18.50 -0.05 8.60
C TYR A 302 -18.64 0.98 9.73
N ASP A 303 -19.84 1.15 10.28
CA ASP A 303 -20.13 2.06 11.39
C ASP A 303 -21.40 1.61 12.14
N ILE A 304 -21.43 1.85 13.46
CA ILE A 304 -22.51 1.43 14.36
C ILE A 304 -22.79 2.55 15.35
N ASP A 305 -24.07 2.82 15.64
CA ASP A 305 -24.51 3.63 16.77
C ASP A 305 -25.45 2.82 17.67
N ILE A 306 -25.21 2.82 18.99
CA ILE A 306 -26.02 2.13 20.01
C ILE A 306 -26.67 3.16 20.91
N HIS A 307 -27.99 3.17 20.96
CA HIS A 307 -28.78 4.11 21.77
C HIS A 307 -29.98 3.39 22.39
N ASP A 308 -30.66 3.99 23.36
CA ASP A 308 -31.73 3.33 24.13
C ASP A 308 -32.86 2.76 23.26
N LYS A 309 -33.06 3.32 22.06
CA LYS A 309 -34.09 2.91 21.10
C LYS A 309 -33.67 1.75 20.18
N GLY A 310 -32.43 1.29 20.23
CA GLY A 310 -31.92 0.17 19.42
C GLY A 310 -30.50 0.38 18.89
N THR A 311 -30.09 -0.40 17.91
CA THR A 311 -28.79 -0.30 17.25
C THR A 311 -28.98 0.08 15.79
N VAL A 312 -28.21 1.05 15.30
CA VAL A 312 -28.16 1.43 13.88
C VAL A 312 -26.84 0.93 13.31
N CYS A 313 -26.93 0.01 12.35
CA CYS A 313 -25.77 -0.54 11.64
C CYS A 313 -25.72 0.06 10.23
N ARG A 314 -24.61 0.69 9.86
CA ARG A 314 -24.37 1.18 8.50
C ARG A 314 -23.53 0.18 7.73
N THR A 315 -24.02 -0.27 6.58
CA THR A 315 -23.39 -1.30 5.73
C THR A 315 -23.07 -0.76 4.34
N PHE A 316 -22.07 -1.33 3.67
CA PHE A 316 -21.85 -1.05 2.25
C PHE A 316 -23.07 -1.48 1.42
N ASP A 317 -23.38 -0.68 0.40
CA ASP A 317 -24.57 -0.78 -0.47
C ASP A 317 -25.93 -0.76 0.24
N ASN A 318 -25.97 -0.43 1.53
CA ASN A 318 -27.16 -0.57 2.38
C ASN A 318 -27.76 -1.99 2.35
N ALA A 319 -26.95 -3.00 2.06
CA ALA A 319 -27.38 -4.39 2.05
C ALA A 319 -27.51 -4.95 3.49
N PRO A 320 -28.27 -6.04 3.70
CA PRO A 320 -28.41 -6.70 5.00
C PRO A 320 -27.05 -7.02 5.65
N PRO A 321 -26.89 -6.82 6.97
CA PRO A 321 -25.64 -7.10 7.68
C PRO A 321 -25.21 -8.57 7.59
N GLN A 322 -23.97 -8.81 7.16
CA GLN A 322 -23.37 -10.16 7.05
C GLN A 322 -22.04 -10.30 7.80
N GLY A 323 -21.53 -9.20 8.35
CA GLY A 323 -20.29 -9.15 9.08
C GLY A 323 -19.86 -7.71 9.37
N ILE A 324 -18.65 -7.54 9.88
CA ILE A 324 -18.11 -6.25 10.31
C ILE A 324 -16.67 -6.07 9.79
N CYS A 325 -16.34 -4.88 9.28
CA CYS A 325 -14.97 -4.54 8.90
C CYS A 325 -14.23 -3.80 10.03
N GLY A 326 -12.94 -3.50 9.84
CA GLY A 326 -12.11 -2.84 10.86
C GLY A 326 -12.68 -1.51 11.37
N SER A 327 -13.22 -0.66 10.50
CA SER A 327 -13.87 0.60 10.92
C SER A 327 -15.17 0.36 11.70
N GLY A 328 -15.91 -0.69 11.32
CA GLY A 328 -17.06 -1.16 12.06
C GLY A 328 -16.68 -1.62 13.47
N MET A 329 -15.56 -2.34 13.61
CA MET A 329 -15.07 -2.81 14.92
C MET A 329 -14.65 -1.67 15.83
N VAL A 330 -13.93 -0.66 15.31
CA VAL A 330 -13.64 0.59 16.05
C VAL A 330 -14.94 1.22 16.54
N SER A 331 -15.94 1.32 15.66
CA SER A 331 -17.21 1.94 15.99
C SER A 331 -18.00 1.12 17.02
N LEU A 332 -18.02 -0.20 16.88
CA LEU A 332 -18.66 -1.12 17.82
C LEU A 332 -18.06 -0.98 19.22
N VAL A 333 -16.74 -1.12 19.36
CA VAL A 333 -16.08 -1.06 20.67
C VAL A 333 -16.24 0.31 21.31
N SER A 334 -16.20 1.38 20.52
CA SER A 334 -16.49 2.74 21.00
C SER A 334 -17.90 2.85 21.58
N GLU A 335 -18.91 2.33 20.87
CA GLU A 335 -20.29 2.38 21.31
C GLU A 335 -20.57 1.46 22.50
N LEU A 336 -20.04 0.23 22.50
CA LEU A 336 -20.15 -0.69 23.64
C LEU A 336 -19.60 -0.05 24.92
N PHE A 337 -18.46 0.65 24.81
CA PHE A 337 -17.86 1.36 25.95
C PHE A 337 -18.71 2.55 26.37
N ARG A 338 -19.15 3.39 25.41
CA ARG A 338 -19.98 4.56 25.66
C ARG A 338 -21.30 4.22 26.35
N THR A 339 -21.89 3.06 26.03
CA THR A 339 -23.15 2.59 26.64
C THR A 339 -22.95 1.71 27.88
N GLY A 340 -21.71 1.50 28.34
CA GLY A 340 -21.39 0.68 29.51
C GLY A 340 -21.57 -0.83 29.33
N ILE A 341 -21.79 -1.30 28.10
CA ILE A 341 -21.90 -2.74 27.78
C ILE A 341 -20.53 -3.41 28.00
N ILE A 342 -19.44 -2.69 27.75
CA ILE A 342 -18.10 -3.07 28.19
C ILE A 342 -17.53 -2.06 29.19
N GLY A 343 -16.73 -2.55 30.13
CA GLY A 343 -15.92 -1.70 31.02
C GLY A 343 -14.65 -1.16 30.34
N SER A 344 -13.87 -0.36 31.07
CA SER A 344 -12.58 0.18 30.57
C SER A 344 -11.53 -0.90 30.30
N ASN A 345 -11.69 -2.11 30.82
CA ASN A 345 -10.85 -3.28 30.51
C ASN A 345 -11.39 -4.10 29.33
N GLY A 346 -12.46 -3.66 28.66
CA GLY A 346 -13.09 -4.39 27.55
C GLY A 346 -14.01 -5.53 27.96
N MET A 347 -14.21 -5.80 29.25
CA MET A 347 -15.07 -6.89 29.70
C MET A 347 -16.55 -6.58 29.48
N LEU A 348 -17.26 -7.52 28.85
CA LEU A 348 -18.71 -7.52 28.71
C LEU A 348 -19.40 -7.59 30.08
N ASN A 349 -20.36 -6.69 30.29
CA ASN A 349 -21.13 -6.61 31.53
C ASN A 349 -22.41 -7.45 31.41
N PRO A 350 -22.57 -8.55 32.18
CA PRO A 350 -23.71 -9.46 32.08
C PRO A 350 -25.05 -8.85 32.49
N ILE A 351 -25.05 -7.66 33.10
CA ILE A 351 -26.27 -6.92 33.45
C ILE A 351 -26.94 -6.32 32.21
N HIS A 352 -26.17 -6.07 31.14
CA HIS A 352 -26.72 -5.44 29.93
C HIS A 352 -27.50 -6.42 29.06
N LYS A 353 -28.63 -5.94 28.53
CA LYS A 353 -29.45 -6.70 27.59
C LYS A 353 -28.65 -7.02 26.32
N GLY A 354 -28.71 -8.28 25.89
CA GLY A 354 -27.98 -8.77 24.73
C GLY A 354 -26.62 -9.39 25.06
N VAL A 355 -26.16 -9.31 26.32
CA VAL A 355 -25.00 -10.06 26.80
C VAL A 355 -25.44 -11.42 27.34
N PHE A 356 -24.77 -12.50 26.92
CA PHE A 356 -25.08 -13.87 27.31
C PHE A 356 -23.80 -14.73 27.36
N ARG A 357 -23.92 -15.99 27.78
CA ARG A 357 -22.80 -16.95 27.74
C ARG A 357 -22.91 -17.87 26.53
N LEU A 358 -21.82 -17.97 25.77
CA LEU A 358 -21.60 -18.89 24.66
C LEU A 358 -20.33 -19.69 24.96
N ASP A 359 -20.43 -21.01 25.08
CA ASP A 359 -19.31 -21.91 25.43
C ASP A 359 -18.43 -21.40 26.60
N ASP A 360 -19.11 -21.09 27.71
CA ASP A 360 -18.53 -20.51 28.95
C ASP A 360 -17.90 -19.11 28.83
N ARG A 361 -17.95 -18.46 27.67
CA ARG A 361 -17.46 -17.09 27.44
C ARG A 361 -18.61 -16.11 27.34
N PHE A 362 -18.37 -14.84 27.66
CA PHE A 362 -19.37 -13.80 27.39
C PHE A 362 -19.39 -13.46 25.90
N ALA A 363 -20.59 -13.22 25.39
CA ALA A 363 -20.84 -12.74 24.04
C ALA A 363 -21.95 -11.69 24.04
N PHE A 364 -21.99 -10.86 23.00
CA PHE A 364 -22.98 -9.81 22.80
C PHE A 364 -23.63 -9.93 21.43
N THR A 365 -24.96 -9.84 21.39
CA THR A 365 -25.72 -9.79 20.14
C THR A 365 -25.85 -8.35 19.62
N ILE A 366 -25.32 -8.10 18.43
CA ILE A 366 -25.50 -6.88 17.65
C ILE A 366 -26.81 -6.99 16.88
N SER A 367 -27.88 -6.41 17.42
CA SER A 367 -29.22 -6.44 16.81
C SER A 367 -29.38 -5.33 15.76
N CYS A 368 -29.09 -5.64 14.49
CA CYS A 368 -29.31 -4.70 13.39
C CYS A 368 -30.77 -4.79 12.84
N PRO A 369 -31.40 -3.69 12.39
CA PRO A 369 -32.81 -3.69 11.98
C PRO A 369 -33.16 -4.56 10.76
N SER A 370 -32.20 -4.89 9.90
CA SER A 370 -32.41 -5.50 8.57
C SER A 370 -31.67 -6.83 8.34
N GLY A 371 -31.37 -7.61 9.40
CA GLY A 371 -30.71 -8.91 9.26
C GLY A 371 -30.81 -9.77 10.52
N GLU A 372 -30.24 -10.98 10.47
CA GLU A 372 -30.00 -11.77 11.67
C GLU A 372 -28.95 -11.06 12.55
N GLY A 373 -29.12 -11.10 13.87
CA GLY A 373 -28.18 -10.46 14.78
C GLY A 373 -26.79 -11.08 14.68
N LEU A 374 -25.75 -10.24 14.56
CA LEU A 374 -24.37 -10.71 14.61
C LEU A 374 -23.95 -10.93 16.07
N ILE A 375 -23.08 -11.89 16.33
CA ILE A 375 -22.59 -12.18 17.69
C ILE A 375 -21.11 -11.82 17.75
N ILE A 376 -20.71 -11.11 18.80
CA ILE A 376 -19.30 -10.86 19.14
C ILE A 376 -18.98 -11.42 20.52
N GLU A 377 -17.95 -12.24 20.61
CA GLU A 377 -17.40 -12.86 21.81
C GLU A 377 -16.38 -11.95 22.50
N GLN A 378 -16.21 -12.16 23.81
CA GLN A 378 -15.22 -11.47 24.62
C GLN A 378 -13.81 -11.56 24.02
N THR A 379 -13.41 -12.72 23.48
CA THR A 379 -12.07 -12.91 22.93
C THR A 379 -11.81 -12.08 21.68
N GLU A 380 -12.84 -11.76 20.91
CA GLU A 380 -12.74 -10.91 19.73
C GLU A 380 -12.50 -9.45 20.15
N ILE A 381 -13.21 -8.99 21.19
CA ILE A 381 -12.99 -7.68 21.82
C ILE A 381 -11.58 -7.59 22.39
N ASP A 382 -11.13 -8.61 23.13
CA ASP A 382 -9.79 -8.66 23.73
C ASP A 382 -8.69 -8.59 22.66
N ASN A 383 -8.86 -9.30 21.55
CA ASN A 383 -7.93 -9.26 20.43
C ASN A 383 -7.90 -7.88 19.77
N PHE A 384 -9.07 -7.26 19.55
CA PHE A 384 -9.14 -5.90 19.02
C PHE A 384 -8.45 -4.88 19.94
N LEU A 385 -8.63 -4.99 21.26
CA LEU A 385 -7.98 -4.09 22.21
C LEU A 385 -6.46 -4.26 22.24
N ARG A 386 -5.94 -5.48 22.08
CA ARG A 386 -4.50 -5.72 21.89
C ARG A 386 -3.97 -5.04 20.63
N SER A 387 -4.71 -5.11 19.54
CA SER A 387 -4.36 -4.47 18.27
C SER A 387 -4.35 -2.94 18.37
N LYS A 388 -5.40 -2.38 18.96
CA LYS A 388 -5.50 -0.95 19.28
C LYS A 388 -4.33 -0.50 20.17
N ALA A 389 -4.00 -1.29 21.20
CA ALA A 389 -2.90 -1.00 22.11
C ALA A 389 -1.55 -1.01 21.40
N ALA A 390 -1.30 -1.99 20.53
CA ALA A 390 -0.06 -2.09 19.76
C ALA A 390 0.15 -0.88 18.85
N MET A 391 -0.90 -0.45 18.13
CA MET A 391 -0.83 0.71 17.24
C MET A 391 -0.53 1.99 18.02
N PHE A 392 -1.27 2.26 19.10
CA PHE A 392 -1.04 3.43 19.95
C PHE A 392 0.38 3.43 20.55
N THR A 393 0.81 2.27 21.06
CA THR A 393 2.12 2.10 21.69
C THR A 393 3.26 2.32 20.69
N LEU A 394 3.13 1.77 19.48
CA LEU A 394 4.10 1.97 18.40
C LEU A 394 4.28 3.46 18.13
N LEU A 395 3.16 4.18 17.95
CA LEU A 395 3.18 5.62 17.69
C LEU A 395 3.82 6.41 18.85
N LEU A 396 3.42 6.11 20.08
CA LEU A 396 3.93 6.78 21.28
C LEU A 396 5.44 6.59 21.46
N VAL A 397 5.92 5.36 21.37
CA VAL A 397 7.35 5.03 21.53
C VAL A 397 8.17 5.64 20.39
N MET A 398 7.65 5.64 19.17
CA MET A 398 8.29 6.29 18.02
C MET A 398 8.46 7.80 18.23
N LEU A 399 7.42 8.50 18.71
CA LEU A 399 7.51 9.94 19.02
C LEU A 399 8.51 10.23 20.14
N ARG A 400 8.45 9.46 21.24
CA ARG A 400 9.38 9.63 22.37
C ARG A 400 10.83 9.39 21.97
N SER A 401 11.08 8.45 21.04
CA SER A 401 12.42 8.16 20.53
C SER A 401 13.10 9.36 19.84
N VAL A 402 12.31 10.33 19.37
CA VAL A 402 12.78 11.58 18.75
C VAL A 402 12.45 12.80 19.60
N GLY A 403 12.03 12.61 20.86
CA GLY A 403 11.75 13.68 21.81
C GLY A 403 10.49 14.50 21.51
N LEU A 404 9.57 13.97 20.70
CA LEU A 404 8.33 14.64 20.31
C LEU A 404 7.12 14.18 21.16
N ARG A 405 6.11 15.04 21.20
CA ARG A 405 4.78 14.79 21.76
C ARG A 405 3.74 14.80 20.64
N PHE A 406 2.54 14.29 20.92
CA PHE A 406 1.42 14.36 19.97
C PHE A 406 1.08 15.81 19.56
N GLY A 407 1.24 16.76 20.49
CA GLY A 407 1.19 18.22 20.31
C GLY A 407 1.99 18.73 19.12
N ASP A 408 3.19 18.19 18.92
CA ASP A 408 4.19 18.69 17.97
C ASP A 408 3.90 18.25 16.53
N ILE A 409 2.96 17.33 16.32
CA ILE A 409 2.61 16.80 15.00
C ILE A 409 1.64 17.72 14.28
N GLN A 410 2.07 18.23 13.12
CA GLN A 410 1.29 19.15 12.30
C GLN A 410 0.21 18.43 11.49
N LYS A 411 0.56 17.32 10.83
CA LYS A 411 -0.34 16.54 9.98
C LYS A 411 -0.11 15.05 10.18
N VAL A 412 -1.19 14.29 10.06
CA VAL A 412 -1.23 12.84 10.21
C VAL A 412 -1.87 12.26 8.97
N TYR A 413 -1.05 11.68 8.11
CA TYR A 413 -1.47 11.01 6.90
C TYR A 413 -1.82 9.57 7.23
N VAL A 414 -3.01 9.13 6.83
CA VAL A 414 -3.52 7.79 7.12
C VAL A 414 -3.78 7.04 5.83
N ALA A 415 -3.02 5.98 5.61
CA ALA A 415 -3.14 5.06 4.48
C ALA A 415 -3.87 3.78 4.89
N GLY A 416 -4.14 2.92 3.89
CA GLY A 416 -4.70 1.59 4.11
C GLY A 416 -6.15 1.59 4.59
N ALA A 417 -6.54 0.53 5.31
CA ALA A 417 -7.92 0.31 5.72
C ALA A 417 -8.44 1.38 6.69
N LEU A 418 -7.55 2.03 7.45
CA LEU A 418 -7.91 3.08 8.40
C LEU A 418 -8.33 4.39 7.71
N GLY A 419 -7.68 4.72 6.59
CA GLY A 419 -7.88 6.00 5.90
C GLY A 419 -9.22 6.16 5.18
N ASN A 420 -9.90 5.06 4.83
CA ASN A 420 -11.08 5.09 3.96
C ASN A 420 -12.43 4.94 4.68
N GLY A 421 -12.49 5.01 6.01
CA GLY A 421 -13.77 4.88 6.71
C GLY A 421 -13.77 4.90 8.23
N ILE A 422 -12.62 5.06 8.91
CA ILE A 422 -12.60 5.12 10.37
C ILE A 422 -13.15 6.46 10.88
N ASN A 423 -14.11 6.39 11.80
CA ASN A 423 -14.59 7.55 12.54
C ASN A 423 -13.51 7.96 13.55
N VAL A 424 -12.83 9.07 13.24
CA VAL A 424 -11.75 9.62 14.08
C VAL A 424 -12.19 9.82 15.52
N GLY A 425 -13.38 10.40 15.76
CA GLY A 425 -13.86 10.65 17.12
C GLY A 425 -14.04 9.36 17.91
N LYS A 426 -14.54 8.29 17.27
CA LYS A 426 -14.66 6.96 17.91
C LYS A 426 -13.28 6.34 18.16
N ALA A 427 -12.34 6.47 17.22
CA ALA A 427 -10.96 5.99 17.38
C ALA A 427 -10.22 6.70 18.53
N VAL A 428 -10.36 8.02 18.66
CA VAL A 428 -9.86 8.80 19.80
C VAL A 428 -10.56 8.37 21.09
N GLY A 429 -11.88 8.20 21.07
CA GLY A 429 -12.68 7.80 22.22
C GLY A 429 -12.27 6.45 22.81
N ILE A 430 -11.80 5.52 21.97
CA ILE A 430 -11.25 4.23 22.45
C ILE A 430 -9.74 4.28 22.76
N GLY A 431 -9.09 5.41 22.53
CA GLY A 431 -7.65 5.64 22.72
C GLY A 431 -6.76 4.99 21.67
N MET A 432 -7.30 4.70 20.49
CA MET A 432 -6.54 4.14 19.35
C MET A 432 -5.68 5.22 18.69
N LEU A 433 -6.21 6.44 18.62
CA LEU A 433 -5.51 7.61 18.15
C LEU A 433 -5.41 8.66 19.29
N PRO A 434 -4.36 9.48 19.29
CA PRO A 434 -4.31 10.70 20.11
C PRO A 434 -5.46 11.65 19.75
N ASP A 435 -5.77 12.59 20.63
CA ASP A 435 -6.84 13.60 20.47
C ASP A 435 -6.51 14.68 19.42
N TRP A 436 -6.08 14.24 18.23
CA TRP A 436 -5.77 15.09 17.09
C TRP A 436 -7.07 15.69 16.54
N PRO A 437 -7.11 17.02 16.32
CA PRO A 437 -8.22 17.62 15.59
C PRO A 437 -8.41 16.95 14.23
N ALA A 438 -9.66 16.74 13.83
CA ALA A 438 -9.98 16.06 12.58
C ALA A 438 -9.30 16.70 11.36
N GLU A 439 -9.09 18.02 11.36
CA GLU A 439 -8.38 18.71 10.28
C GLU A 439 -6.89 18.34 10.13
N ARG A 440 -6.26 17.76 11.16
CA ARG A 440 -4.87 17.27 11.08
C ARG A 440 -4.78 15.90 10.41
N ILE A 441 -5.87 15.14 10.36
CA ILE A 441 -5.90 13.78 9.84
C ILE A 441 -6.27 13.80 8.35
N ILE A 442 -5.34 13.38 7.51
CA ILE A 442 -5.44 13.43 6.06
C ILE A 442 -5.49 11.99 5.54
N PRO A 443 -6.65 11.52 5.04
CA PRO A 443 -6.73 10.21 4.43
C PRO A 443 -5.99 10.23 3.08
N VAL A 444 -5.10 9.26 2.85
CA VAL A 444 -4.33 9.14 1.59
C VAL A 444 -4.72 7.95 0.74
N GLY A 445 -5.60 7.07 1.24
CA GLY A 445 -6.04 5.87 0.54
C GLY A 445 -4.90 4.87 0.33
N ASN A 446 -4.82 4.24 -0.85
CA ASN A 446 -3.70 3.37 -1.20
C ASN A 446 -2.49 4.22 -1.64
N SER A 447 -1.67 4.61 -0.67
CA SER A 447 -0.50 5.45 -0.90
C SER A 447 0.62 4.72 -1.64
N SER A 448 0.71 3.38 -1.50
CA SER A 448 1.65 2.53 -2.25
C SER A 448 1.38 2.62 -3.76
N LEU A 449 0.14 2.39 -4.18
CA LEU A 449 -0.28 2.49 -5.58
C LEU A 449 -0.14 3.92 -6.12
N LYS A 450 -0.50 4.93 -5.32
CA LYS A 450 -0.37 6.34 -5.70
C LYS A 450 1.10 6.72 -5.94
N GLY A 451 2.03 6.30 -5.09
CA GLY A 451 3.46 6.54 -5.29
C GLY A 451 3.99 5.84 -6.55
N ALA A 452 3.53 4.63 -6.86
CA ALA A 452 3.89 3.95 -8.09
C ALA A 452 3.39 4.68 -9.35
N LEU A 453 2.15 5.21 -9.33
CA LEU A 453 1.63 6.06 -10.40
C LEU A 453 2.44 7.34 -10.58
N MET A 454 2.86 7.98 -9.48
CA MET A 454 3.68 9.19 -9.55
C MET A 454 5.00 8.96 -10.30
N ILE A 455 5.66 7.81 -10.14
CA ILE A 455 6.88 7.48 -10.91
C ILE A 455 6.58 7.24 -12.40
N ILE A 456 5.41 6.66 -12.72
CA ILE A 456 4.99 6.51 -14.13
C ILE A 456 4.81 7.90 -14.77
N GLU A 457 4.19 8.81 -14.05
CA GLU A 457 3.89 10.17 -14.52
C GLU A 457 5.12 11.08 -14.58
N ASP A 458 6.05 10.95 -13.63
CA ASP A 458 7.26 11.77 -13.51
C ASP A 458 8.47 10.96 -12.99
N ILE A 459 9.38 10.63 -13.90
CA ILE A 459 10.63 9.92 -13.65
C ILE A 459 11.61 10.75 -12.80
N GLY A 460 11.46 12.09 -12.77
CA GLY A 460 12.28 12.98 -11.94
C GLY A 460 12.10 12.71 -10.45
N LEU A 461 10.96 12.15 -10.05
CA LEU A 461 10.68 11.77 -8.67
C LEU A 461 11.55 10.62 -8.15
N LEU A 462 12.29 9.90 -9.03
CA LEU A 462 13.30 8.93 -8.58
C LEU A 462 14.41 9.56 -7.73
N GLU A 463 14.75 10.84 -7.97
CA GLU A 463 15.71 11.56 -7.14
C GLU A 463 15.15 11.84 -5.74
N GLN A 464 13.85 12.17 -5.65
CA GLN A 464 13.18 12.36 -4.37
C GLN A 464 13.01 11.03 -3.62
N GLU A 465 12.62 9.96 -4.31
CA GLU A 465 12.59 8.59 -3.77
C GLU A 465 13.93 8.21 -3.14
N ASP A 466 15.05 8.50 -3.83
CA ASP A 466 16.38 8.22 -3.33
C ASP A 466 16.70 8.99 -2.05
N ARG A 467 16.37 10.28 -2.05
CA ARG A 467 16.54 11.16 -0.89
C ARG A 467 15.73 10.67 0.29
N ILE A 468 14.45 10.36 0.07
CA ILE A 468 13.54 9.80 1.08
C ILE A 468 14.15 8.53 1.66
N THR A 469 14.52 7.58 0.81
CA THR A 469 15.05 6.28 1.22
C THR A 469 16.33 6.41 2.03
N ASN A 470 17.20 7.37 1.67
CA ASN A 470 18.45 7.63 2.39
C ASN A 470 18.23 8.35 3.73
N MET A 471 17.12 9.10 3.86
CA MET A 471 16.75 9.84 5.07
C MET A 471 16.06 8.97 6.13
N ILE A 472 15.48 7.84 5.72
CA ILE A 472 14.81 6.92 6.64
C ILE A 472 15.82 6.22 7.55
N THR A 473 15.61 6.39 8.85
CA THR A 473 16.18 5.54 9.90
C THR A 473 15.13 4.55 10.35
N TYR A 474 15.42 3.25 10.27
CA TYR A 474 14.51 2.20 10.72
C TYR A 474 14.76 1.87 12.20
N LYS A 475 13.71 1.97 13.02
CA LYS A 475 13.73 1.57 14.43
C LYS A 475 13.16 0.17 14.59
N HIS A 476 13.97 -0.74 15.11
CA HIS A 476 13.53 -2.08 15.45
C HIS A 476 12.70 -2.05 16.75
N MET A 477 11.43 -2.42 16.64
CA MET A 477 10.49 -2.36 17.78
C MET A 477 10.43 -3.66 18.61
N HIS A 478 10.92 -4.78 18.07
CA HIS A 478 10.79 -6.10 18.72
C HIS A 478 11.56 -6.22 20.03
N ASP A 479 12.67 -5.48 20.17
CA ASP A 479 13.51 -5.47 21.37
C ASP A 479 13.41 -4.14 22.15
N ASP A 480 12.43 -3.28 21.84
CA ASP A 480 12.30 -1.99 22.51
C ASP A 480 11.71 -2.17 23.92
N PRO A 481 12.46 -1.83 25.00
CA PRO A 481 12.03 -2.07 26.37
C PRO A 481 10.85 -1.17 26.79
N GLU A 482 10.63 -0.04 26.11
CA GLU A 482 9.54 0.87 26.41
C GLU A 482 8.20 0.36 25.84
N PHE A 483 8.24 -0.40 24.74
CA PHE A 483 7.04 -0.93 24.10
C PHE A 483 6.18 -1.74 25.07
N MET A 484 6.74 -2.76 25.72
CA MET A 484 5.96 -3.62 26.63
C MET A 484 5.46 -2.89 27.88
N LYS A 485 6.20 -1.85 28.31
CA LYS A 485 5.81 -1.00 29.44
C LYS A 485 4.55 -0.20 29.14
N GLU A 486 4.48 0.41 27.97
CA GLU A 486 3.32 1.23 27.55
C GLU A 486 2.16 0.37 27.05
N PHE A 487 2.44 -0.74 26.36
CA PHE A 487 1.44 -1.65 25.79
C PHE A 487 0.39 -2.11 26.81
N SER A 488 0.83 -2.48 28.01
CA SER A 488 -0.06 -2.96 29.07
C SER A 488 -1.11 -1.91 29.49
N GLY A 489 -0.73 -0.63 29.48
CA GLY A 489 -1.65 0.48 29.78
C GLY A 489 -2.59 0.81 28.63
N ALA A 490 -2.12 0.61 27.39
CA ALA A 490 -2.85 0.93 26.18
C ALA A 490 -3.97 -0.07 25.84
N ILE A 491 -3.98 -1.27 26.44
CA ILE A 491 -5.08 -2.25 26.31
C ILE A 491 -6.41 -1.69 26.84
N PHE A 492 -6.35 -0.85 27.87
CA PHE A 492 -7.54 -0.24 28.47
C PHE A 492 -8.14 0.85 27.56
N ILE A 493 -9.42 1.16 27.79
CA ILE A 493 -10.19 2.16 27.07
C ILE A 493 -10.37 3.41 27.95
N PRO A 494 -9.92 4.61 27.53
CA PRO A 494 -9.05 4.84 26.38
C PRO A 494 -7.57 4.49 26.67
N HIS A 495 -7.16 4.53 27.94
CA HIS A 495 -5.85 4.10 28.45
C HIS A 495 -5.91 4.07 29.98
N THR A 496 -4.98 3.38 30.65
CA THR A 496 -4.77 3.53 32.11
C THR A 496 -4.28 4.91 32.54
N ASN A 497 -3.75 5.71 31.61
CA ASN A 497 -3.28 7.08 31.83
C ASN A 497 -3.78 7.96 30.66
N PRO A 498 -5.04 8.44 30.72
CA PRO A 498 -5.65 9.19 29.63
C PRO A 498 -4.92 10.49 29.26
N GLU A 499 -4.11 11.07 30.16
CA GLU A 499 -3.35 12.29 29.88
C GLU A 499 -2.33 12.10 28.74
N LEU A 500 -1.89 10.86 28.48
CA LEU A 500 -0.99 10.58 27.36
C LEU A 500 -1.62 10.84 25.99
N LEU A 501 -2.94 10.76 25.88
CA LEU A 501 -3.66 10.93 24.61
C LEU A 501 -3.90 12.40 24.26
N LYS A 502 -3.68 13.32 25.21
CA LYS A 502 -3.92 14.75 25.03
C LYS A 502 -2.79 15.40 24.24
N ILE A 503 -3.12 16.53 23.61
CA ILE A 503 -2.30 17.27 22.66
C ILE A 503 -1.89 18.62 23.23
#